data_AF-A0A125BPP2-F1
#
_entry.id   AF-A0A125BPP2-F1
#
_cell.length_a   1.000
_cell.length_b   1.000
_cell.length_c   1.000
_cell.angle_alpha   90.00
_cell.angle_beta   90.00
_cell.angle_gamma   90.00
#
_symmetry.space_group_name_H-M   'P 1'
#
loop_
_entity.id
_entity.type
_entity.pdbx_description
1 polymer ?
#
loop_
_entity_poly.entity_id
_entity_poly.type
_entity_poly.pdbx_seq_one_letter_code
_entity_poly.pdbx_strand_id
1 'polypeptide(L)'
;MTSKATNKAAEASQEMAYAAYLASFTAEEKLYVVAAAQSWQQDKRGTGFFQSVELNSFEDVIRSLGRGLVHDFILKAQEEAAERSNWKLFEVTAYGFDPRNYKSDDRVFWIRAASEESVKEGIRGTGALFHGEIDSSSDVDFRLPDDLKSMRDRLTAVRVEMPEIGRGSVNWKEIADELYGAVDSLETQVHQMMGMFPDDDGQIQKALDEAGDATSAYRTAKHAGLAPTGKLPKKRIMAAFQPQAWVNDHAMDIDHRTDVDVTDKVLSLPLDTIHRLADDDYDTDDLVDLQALGHNGPFYVEVSKQVCEFFGVAELSDVTEDMLVSARQATVKTPQYQDEEVIGFDKDGRVMQWDGERGLAYNSGESLDEFGLHNLREHELTRVNVTRDTWLAAVSAHAAKHVVTVEVAVPALDAKFASEPTYTAGMRVARMEQAVKAWNVADESDAVCARPDEHALVCILADLRHYCDAHGMDFSQMDRHAYADYLEQRENDRHHGSVSHTQTPRM
;
A
#
# COMPACT_ATOMS: atom_id res chain seq x y z
N MET A 1 -14.41 31.23 42.92
CA MET A 1 -13.06 31.16 42.28
C MET A 1 -12.84 29.86 41.47
N THR A 2 -13.80 28.93 41.43
CA THR A 2 -13.71 27.65 40.72
C THR A 2 -14.01 27.73 39.21
N SER A 3 -14.81 28.70 38.75
CA SER A 3 -15.18 28.83 37.31
C SER A 3 -14.03 29.25 36.38
N LYS A 4 -12.98 29.90 36.90
CA LYS A 4 -11.80 30.26 36.10
C LYS A 4 -10.88 29.07 35.81
N ALA A 5 -10.89 28.05 36.67
CA ALA A 5 -10.02 26.88 36.51
C ALA A 5 -10.61 25.89 35.48
N THR A 6 -11.93 25.73 35.47
CA THR A 6 -12.64 24.87 34.49
C THR A 6 -12.54 25.41 33.07
N ASN A 7 -12.65 26.73 32.87
CA ASN A 7 -12.48 27.33 31.54
C ASN A 7 -11.08 27.13 30.97
N LYS A 8 -10.04 27.22 31.81
CA LYS A 8 -8.65 27.02 31.36
C LYS A 8 -8.37 25.57 30.92
N ALA A 9 -9.00 24.60 31.58
CA ALA A 9 -8.89 23.20 31.17
C ALA A 9 -9.63 22.94 29.85
N ALA A 10 -10.82 23.51 29.67
CA ALA A 10 -11.56 23.42 28.41
C ALA A 10 -10.82 24.07 27.24
N GLU A 11 -10.24 25.26 27.45
CA GLU A 11 -9.40 25.95 26.48
C GLU A 11 -8.17 25.11 26.10
N ALA A 12 -7.47 24.53 27.08
CA ALA A 12 -6.33 23.66 26.83
C ALA A 12 -6.71 22.38 26.06
N SER A 13 -7.83 21.75 26.39
CA SER A 13 -8.34 20.58 25.66
C SER A 13 -8.72 20.94 24.22
N GLN A 14 -9.32 22.11 24.00
CA GLN A 14 -9.67 22.58 22.67
C GLN A 14 -8.42 22.90 21.82
N GLU A 15 -7.38 23.48 22.42
CA GLU A 15 -6.10 23.70 21.76
C GLU A 15 -5.40 22.38 21.40
N MET A 16 -5.43 21.38 22.29
CA MET A 16 -4.88 20.06 22.01
C MET A 16 -5.63 19.33 20.90
N ALA A 17 -6.97 19.35 20.92
CA ALA A 17 -7.79 18.77 19.86
C ALA A 17 -7.56 19.48 18.52
N TYR A 18 -7.37 20.80 18.53
CA TYR A 18 -7.06 21.55 17.32
C TYR A 18 -5.67 21.22 16.77
N ALA A 19 -4.66 21.08 17.63
CA ALA A 19 -3.32 20.66 17.23
C ALA A 19 -3.32 19.24 16.64
N ALA A 20 -4.06 18.31 17.25
CA ALA A 20 -4.23 16.95 16.73
C ALA A 20 -4.92 16.94 15.36
N TYR A 21 -5.99 17.73 15.19
CA TYR A 21 -6.66 17.90 13.89
C TYR A 21 -5.71 18.46 12.82
N LEU A 22 -4.88 19.46 13.14
CA LEU A 22 -3.91 19.98 12.17
C LEU A 22 -2.78 18.97 11.85
N ALA A 23 -2.44 18.10 12.80
CA ALA A 23 -1.40 17.09 12.66
C ALA A 23 -1.87 15.84 11.89
N SER A 24 -3.18 15.59 11.80
CA SER A 24 -3.72 14.43 11.07
C SER A 24 -3.62 14.58 9.55
N PHE A 25 -3.36 15.78 9.03
CA PHE A 25 -3.16 16.04 7.60
C PHE A 25 -1.68 15.94 7.21
N THR A 26 -1.43 15.23 6.11
CA THR A 26 -0.14 15.18 5.45
C THR A 26 0.24 16.52 4.82
N ALA A 27 1.52 16.71 4.48
CA ALA A 27 1.98 17.93 3.80
C ALA A 27 1.32 18.08 2.42
N GLU A 28 1.11 16.98 1.72
CA GLU A 28 0.47 16.92 0.41
C GLU A 28 -1.02 17.31 0.48
N GLU A 29 -1.76 16.79 1.47
CA GLU A 29 -3.17 17.16 1.68
C GLU A 29 -3.31 18.64 2.03
N LYS A 30 -2.41 19.19 2.86
CA LYS A 30 -2.38 20.62 3.19
C LYS A 30 -2.17 21.47 1.94
N LEU A 31 -1.22 21.11 1.09
CA LEU A 31 -0.97 21.79 -0.18
C LEU A 31 -2.17 21.71 -1.13
N TYR A 32 -2.80 20.54 -1.22
CA TYR A 32 -4.01 20.36 -2.02
C TYR A 32 -5.14 21.28 -1.54
N VAL A 33 -5.42 21.32 -0.24
CA VAL A 33 -6.49 22.16 0.32
C VAL A 33 -6.27 23.62 0.01
N VAL A 34 -5.02 24.10 0.08
CA VAL A 34 -4.66 25.47 -0.29
C VAL A 34 -4.95 25.74 -1.76
N ALA A 35 -4.52 24.85 -2.66
CA ALA A 35 -4.78 24.99 -4.09
C ALA A 35 -6.29 24.92 -4.42
N ALA A 36 -7.05 24.02 -3.78
CA ALA A 36 -8.50 23.89 -3.97
C ALA A 36 -9.22 25.15 -3.51
N ALA A 37 -8.85 25.69 -2.35
CA ALA A 37 -9.41 26.90 -1.80
C ALA A 37 -9.12 28.11 -2.69
N GLN A 38 -7.91 28.22 -3.23
CA GLN A 38 -7.55 29.27 -4.19
C GLN A 38 -8.32 29.15 -5.51
N SER A 39 -8.47 27.95 -6.06
CA SER A 39 -9.28 27.70 -7.27
C SER A 39 -10.74 28.06 -7.03
N TRP A 40 -11.30 27.60 -5.91
CA TRP A 40 -12.66 27.93 -5.51
C TRP A 40 -12.85 29.44 -5.33
N GLN A 41 -11.88 30.12 -4.72
CA GLN A 41 -11.90 31.58 -4.59
C GLN A 41 -11.89 32.27 -5.97
N GLN A 42 -11.10 31.78 -6.93
CA GLN A 42 -11.07 32.32 -8.30
C GLN A 42 -12.43 32.19 -8.99
N ASP A 43 -13.07 31.01 -8.91
CA ASP A 43 -14.41 30.77 -9.47
C ASP A 43 -15.46 31.69 -8.84
N LYS A 44 -15.29 32.02 -7.56
CA LYS A 44 -16.19 32.91 -6.80
C LYS A 44 -15.81 34.38 -6.88
N ARG A 45 -14.76 34.79 -7.60
CA ARG A 45 -14.34 36.23 -7.67
C ARG A 45 -15.45 37.17 -8.14
N GLY A 46 -16.41 36.67 -8.92
CA GLY A 46 -17.58 37.43 -9.39
C GLY A 46 -18.61 37.77 -8.30
N THR A 47 -18.55 37.15 -7.12
CA THR A 47 -19.52 37.38 -6.03
C THR A 47 -19.07 38.46 -5.03
N GLY A 48 -17.84 38.96 -5.15
CA GLY A 48 -17.29 40.05 -4.32
C GLY A 48 -16.96 39.68 -2.86
N PHE A 49 -17.41 38.52 -2.37
CA PHE A 49 -17.33 38.17 -0.94
C PHE A 49 -15.92 37.77 -0.46
N PHE A 50 -15.02 37.39 -1.36
CA PHE A 50 -13.70 36.82 -1.00
C PHE A 50 -12.50 37.52 -1.66
N GLN A 51 -12.65 38.70 -2.27
CA GLN A 51 -11.57 39.32 -3.06
C GLN A 51 -10.34 39.73 -2.24
N SER A 52 -10.48 39.89 -0.92
CA SER A 52 -9.39 40.35 -0.03
C SER A 52 -8.88 39.28 0.94
N VAL A 53 -9.33 38.03 0.82
CA VAL A 53 -8.90 36.94 1.71
C VAL A 53 -7.65 36.28 1.12
N GLU A 54 -6.54 36.31 1.86
CA GLU A 54 -5.33 35.60 1.47
C GLU A 54 -5.41 34.14 1.93
N LEU A 55 -5.29 33.19 0.98
CA LEU A 55 -5.36 31.75 1.22
C LEU A 55 -3.99 31.12 0.87
N ASN A 56 -2.94 31.54 1.57
CA ASN A 56 -1.55 31.18 1.23
C ASN A 56 -1.03 29.96 2.01
N SER A 57 -1.72 29.59 3.09
CA SER A 57 -1.38 28.45 3.94
C SER A 57 -2.63 27.68 4.33
N PHE A 58 -2.45 26.44 4.78
CA PHE A 58 -3.57 25.60 5.24
C PHE A 58 -4.29 26.23 6.44
N GLU A 59 -3.52 26.83 7.34
CA GLU A 59 -4.03 27.57 8.49
C GLU A 59 -4.84 28.81 8.07
N ASP A 60 -4.42 29.51 7.01
CA ASP A 60 -5.21 30.61 6.44
C ASP A 60 -6.55 30.12 5.89
N VAL A 61 -6.55 28.97 5.18
CA VAL A 61 -7.78 28.37 4.66
C VAL A 61 -8.72 28.00 5.82
N ILE A 62 -8.23 27.34 6.87
CA ILE A 62 -9.05 27.00 8.04
C ILE A 62 -9.59 28.25 8.72
N ARG A 63 -8.73 29.25 8.94
CA ARG A 63 -9.09 30.48 9.64
C ARG A 63 -10.11 31.31 8.88
N SER A 64 -9.99 31.37 7.55
CA SER A 64 -10.80 32.25 6.71
C SER A 64 -12.04 31.60 6.12
N LEU A 65 -12.00 30.29 5.83
CA LEU A 65 -13.13 29.56 5.23
C LEU A 65 -13.83 28.62 6.22
N GLY A 66 -13.21 28.36 7.37
CA GLY A 66 -13.74 27.46 8.38
C GLY A 66 -13.45 25.98 8.10
N ARG A 67 -13.60 25.16 9.15
CA ARG A 67 -13.28 23.72 9.11
C ARG A 67 -14.20 22.92 8.18
N GLY A 68 -15.46 23.32 8.07
CA GLY A 68 -16.45 22.63 7.22
C GLY A 68 -16.03 22.63 5.74
N LEU A 69 -15.64 23.79 5.21
CA LEU A 69 -15.24 23.88 3.80
C LEU A 69 -13.89 23.19 3.53
N VAL A 70 -12.98 23.21 4.51
CA VAL A 70 -11.73 22.43 4.43
C VAL A 70 -12.03 20.94 4.33
N HIS A 71 -12.97 20.43 5.12
CA HIS A 71 -13.42 19.04 5.03
C HIS A 71 -13.99 18.70 3.65
N ASP A 72 -14.83 19.58 3.07
CA ASP A 72 -15.38 19.39 1.72
C ASP A 72 -14.28 19.32 0.65
N PHE A 73 -13.25 20.16 0.74
CA PHE A 73 -12.12 20.10 -0.19
C PHE A 73 -11.37 18.78 -0.10
N ILE A 74 -11.24 18.22 1.10
CA ILE A 74 -10.50 16.97 1.34
C ILE A 74 -11.30 15.76 0.87
N LEU A 75 -12.60 15.71 1.16
CA LEU A 75 -13.47 14.67 0.63
C LEU A 75 -13.42 14.64 -0.90
N LYS A 76 -13.50 15.82 -1.54
CA LYS A 76 -13.36 15.92 -2.99
C LYS A 76 -11.98 15.45 -3.47
N ALA A 77 -10.91 15.78 -2.74
CA ALA A 77 -9.55 15.29 -3.05
C ALA A 77 -9.46 13.77 -3.02
N GLN A 78 -10.10 13.16 -2.02
CA GLN A 78 -10.11 11.72 -1.81
C GLN A 78 -10.97 11.02 -2.85
N GLU A 79 -12.13 11.59 -3.21
CA GLU A 79 -12.95 11.13 -4.33
C GLU A 79 -12.14 11.18 -5.64
N GLU A 80 -11.47 12.29 -5.93
CA GLU A 80 -10.62 12.41 -7.11
C GLU A 80 -9.42 11.45 -7.07
N ALA A 81 -8.82 11.22 -5.90
CA ALA A 81 -7.74 10.26 -5.73
C ALA A 81 -8.22 8.80 -5.89
N ALA A 82 -9.44 8.49 -5.43
CA ALA A 82 -10.09 7.21 -5.62
C ALA A 82 -10.46 6.99 -7.10
N GLU A 83 -10.96 8.01 -7.79
CA GLU A 83 -11.16 7.97 -9.24
C GLU A 83 -9.84 7.77 -9.99
N ARG A 84 -8.75 8.42 -9.53
CA ARG A 84 -7.39 8.22 -10.05
C ARG A 84 -6.86 6.81 -9.78
N SER A 85 -7.33 6.14 -8.74
CA SER A 85 -6.93 4.76 -8.47
C SER A 85 -7.51 3.76 -9.48
N ASN A 86 -8.54 4.17 -10.22
CA ASN A 86 -9.08 3.42 -11.36
C ASN A 86 -8.42 3.80 -12.71
N TRP A 87 -7.35 4.61 -12.70
CA TRP A 87 -6.67 4.93 -13.96
C TRP A 87 -5.93 3.73 -14.48
N LYS A 88 -6.20 3.44 -15.75
CA LYS A 88 -5.59 2.36 -16.52
C LYS A 88 -4.40 2.93 -17.29
N LEU A 89 -3.41 2.09 -17.57
CA LEU A 89 -2.27 2.45 -18.41
C LEU A 89 -2.61 2.11 -19.86
N PHE A 90 -2.37 3.03 -20.78
CA PHE A 90 -2.67 2.85 -22.20
C PHE A 90 -1.43 3.09 -23.06
N GLU A 91 -1.26 2.29 -24.10
CA GLU A 91 -0.19 2.49 -25.08
C GLU A 91 -0.64 3.34 -26.25
N VAL A 92 0.16 4.34 -26.58
CA VAL A 92 -0.02 5.25 -27.71
C VAL A 92 1.31 5.40 -28.45
N THR A 93 1.29 5.31 -29.77
CA THR A 93 2.47 5.63 -30.59
C THR A 93 2.31 6.97 -31.27
N ALA A 94 3.31 7.85 -31.20
CA ALA A 94 3.26 9.12 -31.92
C ALA A 94 3.34 8.90 -33.44
N TYR A 95 2.91 9.93 -34.18
CA TYR A 95 2.95 9.94 -35.63
C TYR A 95 4.35 9.57 -36.16
N GLY A 96 4.41 8.65 -37.12
CA GLY A 96 5.68 8.20 -37.73
C GLY A 96 6.42 7.11 -36.95
N PHE A 97 5.81 6.51 -35.93
CA PHE A 97 6.30 5.25 -35.36
C PHE A 97 6.31 4.12 -36.41
N ASP A 98 7.42 3.37 -36.46
CA ASP A 98 7.59 2.20 -37.31
C ASP A 98 8.17 1.05 -36.47
N PRO A 99 7.37 0.00 -36.17
CA PRO A 99 7.81 -1.11 -35.31
C PRO A 99 8.93 -1.95 -35.92
N ARG A 100 9.32 -1.72 -37.18
CA ARG A 100 10.45 -2.38 -37.84
C ARG A 100 11.75 -1.58 -37.72
N ASN A 101 11.70 -0.40 -37.13
CA ASN A 101 12.79 0.54 -37.09
C ASN A 101 12.98 1.09 -35.67
N TYR A 102 13.99 0.56 -34.99
CA TYR A 102 14.39 0.93 -33.63
C TYR A 102 14.65 2.44 -33.45
N LYS A 103 14.90 3.19 -34.53
CA LYS A 103 15.05 4.66 -34.49
C LYS A 103 13.75 5.39 -34.17
N SER A 104 12.62 4.69 -34.09
CA SER A 104 11.33 5.26 -33.73
C SER A 104 10.79 4.73 -32.40
N ASP A 105 11.55 3.90 -31.68
CA ASP A 105 11.12 3.34 -30.38
C ASP A 105 10.90 4.44 -29.33
N ASP A 106 11.54 5.60 -29.50
CA ASP A 106 11.31 6.83 -28.74
C ASP A 106 9.94 7.50 -29.02
N ARG A 107 9.06 6.85 -29.78
CA ARG A 107 7.70 7.30 -30.10
C ARG A 107 6.61 6.46 -29.46
N VAL A 108 6.94 5.53 -28.56
CA VAL A 108 5.97 4.72 -27.81
C VAL A 108 5.71 5.35 -26.44
N PHE A 109 4.48 5.79 -26.18
CA PHE A 109 4.04 6.47 -24.96
C PHE A 109 3.08 5.59 -24.16
N TRP A 110 3.31 5.53 -22.84
CA TRP A 110 2.37 4.94 -21.90
C TRP A 110 1.66 6.02 -21.11
N ILE A 111 0.35 6.16 -21.34
CA ILE A 111 -0.49 7.23 -20.81
C ILE A 111 -1.42 6.64 -19.76
N ARG A 112 -1.38 7.18 -18.53
CA ARG A 112 -2.40 6.87 -17.52
C ARG A 112 -3.65 7.72 -17.77
N ALA A 113 -4.80 7.08 -17.93
CA ALA A 113 -6.07 7.77 -18.12
C ALA A 113 -7.23 7.01 -17.47
N ALA A 114 -8.36 7.68 -17.29
CA ALA A 114 -9.57 7.07 -16.74
C ALA A 114 -10.23 6.07 -17.72
N SER A 115 -10.06 6.26 -19.04
CA SER A 115 -10.61 5.38 -20.05
C SER A 115 -9.89 5.53 -21.40
N GLU A 116 -10.10 4.53 -22.27
CA GLU A 116 -9.62 4.51 -23.66
C GLU A 116 -10.15 5.72 -24.47
N GLU A 117 -11.41 6.12 -24.28
CA GLU A 117 -12.02 7.25 -24.97
C GLU A 117 -11.30 8.57 -24.66
N SER A 118 -10.88 8.75 -23.40
CA SER A 118 -10.13 9.93 -22.97
C SER A 118 -8.78 10.03 -23.69
N VAL A 119 -8.08 8.89 -23.83
CA VAL A 119 -6.83 8.82 -24.58
C VAL A 119 -7.05 9.12 -26.06
N LYS A 120 -8.05 8.47 -26.66
CA LYS A 120 -8.42 8.67 -28.08
C LYS A 120 -8.80 10.12 -28.39
N GLU A 121 -9.50 10.80 -27.48
CA GLU A 121 -9.80 12.23 -27.63
C GLU A 121 -8.54 13.08 -27.52
N GLY A 122 -7.68 12.81 -26.53
CA GLY A 122 -6.44 13.57 -26.31
C GLY A 122 -5.47 13.50 -27.50
N ILE A 123 -5.42 12.36 -28.18
CA ILE A 123 -4.56 12.16 -29.36
C ILE A 123 -5.22 12.56 -30.68
N ARG A 124 -6.47 13.02 -30.66
CA ARG A 124 -7.18 13.38 -31.88
C ARG A 124 -6.44 14.49 -32.65
N GLY A 125 -6.18 14.22 -33.92
CA GLY A 125 -5.51 15.15 -34.84
C GLY A 125 -4.00 15.28 -34.65
N THR A 126 -3.36 14.48 -33.78
CA THR A 126 -1.89 14.45 -33.65
C THR A 126 -1.23 13.50 -34.65
N GLY A 127 -2.00 12.59 -35.23
CA GLY A 127 -1.48 11.47 -36.03
C GLY A 127 -0.92 10.31 -35.19
N ALA A 128 -1.01 10.39 -33.86
CA ALA A 128 -0.70 9.28 -32.97
C ALA A 128 -1.75 8.17 -33.07
N LEU A 129 -1.34 6.93 -32.80
CA LEU A 129 -2.18 5.74 -32.84
C LEU A 129 -2.30 5.14 -31.44
N PHE A 130 -3.52 4.76 -31.06
CA PHE A 130 -3.82 4.05 -29.82
C PHE A 130 -3.70 2.55 -30.04
N HIS A 131 -3.02 1.84 -29.14
CA HIS A 131 -2.78 0.39 -29.24
C HIS A 131 -3.56 -0.46 -28.24
N GLY A 132 -3.93 0.10 -27.09
CA GLY A 132 -4.73 -0.64 -26.10
C GLY A 132 -4.42 -0.25 -24.66
N GLU A 133 -5.13 -0.90 -23.76
CA GLU A 133 -4.81 -0.94 -22.32
C GLU A 133 -3.65 -1.91 -22.06
N ILE A 134 -2.79 -1.60 -21.08
CA ILE A 134 -1.72 -2.47 -20.60
C ILE A 134 -2.07 -2.89 -19.17
N ASP A 135 -2.12 -4.20 -18.95
CA ASP A 135 -2.60 -4.80 -17.70
C ASP A 135 -1.60 -4.66 -16.53
N SER A 136 -0.34 -4.29 -16.77
CA SER A 136 0.69 -4.21 -15.74
C SER A 136 1.66 -3.03 -15.91
N SER A 137 2.02 -2.37 -14.81
CA SER A 137 3.11 -1.37 -14.80
C SER A 137 4.51 -2.02 -14.77
N SER A 138 4.59 -3.36 -14.74
CA SER A 138 5.85 -4.12 -14.74
C SER A 138 6.45 -4.30 -16.13
N ASP A 139 5.70 -4.04 -17.20
CA ASP A 139 6.17 -4.13 -18.59
C ASP A 139 6.75 -2.79 -19.12
N VAL A 140 7.07 -1.87 -18.20
CA VAL A 140 7.46 -0.48 -18.50
C VAL A 140 8.99 -0.35 -18.52
N ASP A 141 9.61 -0.69 -19.65
CA ASP A 141 11.08 -0.65 -19.82
C ASP A 141 11.64 0.69 -20.33
N PHE A 142 10.81 1.71 -20.62
CA PHE A 142 11.28 2.93 -21.29
C PHE A 142 10.58 4.25 -20.88
N ARG A 143 11.29 5.39 -20.93
CA ARG A 143 10.73 6.74 -20.73
C ARG A 143 11.25 7.70 -21.81
N LEU A 144 10.43 8.70 -22.16
CA LEU A 144 10.47 9.36 -23.49
C LEU A 144 11.11 10.77 -23.52
N PRO A 145 11.58 11.23 -24.71
CA PRO A 145 12.27 12.52 -24.93
C PRO A 145 11.35 13.70 -25.33
N ASP A 146 11.97 14.84 -25.64
CA ASP A 146 11.45 16.23 -25.78
C ASP A 146 10.12 16.47 -26.54
N ASP A 147 9.69 15.59 -27.44
CA ASP A 147 8.38 15.68 -28.15
C ASP A 147 7.18 15.59 -27.19
N LEU A 148 7.43 15.11 -25.95
CA LEU A 148 6.46 15.01 -24.88
C LEU A 148 5.94 16.37 -24.41
N LYS A 149 6.67 17.48 -24.58
CA LYS A 149 6.22 18.79 -24.09
C LYS A 149 4.95 19.28 -24.81
N SER A 150 4.90 19.15 -26.14
CA SER A 150 3.72 19.57 -26.93
C SER A 150 2.48 18.69 -26.64
N MET A 151 2.69 17.39 -26.45
CA MET A 151 1.62 16.44 -26.13
C MET A 151 1.13 16.61 -24.69
N ARG A 152 2.06 16.77 -23.74
CA ARG A 152 1.79 17.11 -22.34
C ARG A 152 1.06 18.44 -22.25
N ASP A 153 1.53 19.50 -22.91
CA ASP A 153 0.89 20.81 -22.87
C ASP A 153 -0.55 20.77 -23.41
N ARG A 154 -0.87 19.89 -24.38
CA ARG A 154 -2.25 19.69 -24.87
C ARG A 154 -3.11 18.84 -23.94
N LEU A 155 -2.56 17.78 -23.34
CA LEU A 155 -3.24 16.96 -22.34
C LEU A 155 -3.51 17.76 -21.05
N THR A 156 -2.55 18.59 -20.66
CA THR A 156 -2.65 19.55 -19.55
C THR A 156 -3.58 20.72 -19.90
N ALA A 157 -3.61 21.24 -21.13
CA ALA A 157 -4.54 22.32 -21.51
C ALA A 157 -6.03 21.91 -21.47
N VAL A 158 -6.32 20.60 -21.49
CA VAL A 158 -7.67 20.06 -21.28
C VAL A 158 -8.05 20.05 -19.78
N ARG A 159 -7.12 20.34 -18.85
CA ARG A 159 -7.34 20.18 -17.41
C ARG A 159 -6.62 21.25 -16.56
N VAL A 160 -7.38 22.01 -15.78
CA VAL A 160 -6.85 22.87 -14.71
C VAL A 160 -6.14 21.99 -13.67
N GLU A 161 -4.84 22.21 -13.42
CA GLU A 161 -3.99 21.32 -12.60
C GLU A 161 -4.17 21.52 -11.07
N MET A 162 -4.18 20.40 -10.33
CA MET A 162 -3.98 20.32 -8.87
C MET A 162 -2.92 19.25 -8.54
N PRO A 163 -2.08 19.45 -7.51
CA PRO A 163 -0.92 18.59 -7.20
C PRO A 163 -1.30 17.20 -6.65
N GLU A 164 -0.40 16.23 -6.84
CA GLU A 164 -0.55 14.81 -6.49
C GLU A 164 -0.45 14.55 -4.97
N ILE A 165 -1.37 13.76 -4.42
CA ILE A 165 -1.36 13.32 -3.00
C ILE A 165 -0.79 11.90 -2.91
N GLY A 166 0.22 11.71 -2.06
CA GLY A 166 0.82 10.41 -1.73
C GLY A 166 -0.07 9.57 -0.80
N ARG A 167 -0.09 8.25 -1.00
CA ARG A 167 -0.89 7.30 -0.20
C ARG A 167 -0.32 7.17 1.23
N GLY A 168 -1.03 7.74 2.21
CA GLY A 168 -1.04 7.29 3.59
C GLY A 168 -2.49 7.01 4.00
N SER A 169 -2.83 5.77 4.38
CA SER A 169 -4.19 5.44 4.81
C SER A 169 -4.44 5.96 6.23
N VAL A 170 -5.19 7.05 6.36
CA VAL A 170 -5.72 7.51 7.64
C VAL A 170 -6.80 6.53 8.12
N ASN A 171 -6.70 6.10 9.38
CA ASN A 171 -7.67 5.21 10.03
C ASN A 171 -8.90 6.01 10.51
N TRP A 172 -9.83 6.29 9.58
CA TRP A 172 -11.05 7.07 9.82
C TRP A 172 -11.92 6.58 10.97
N LYS A 173 -11.79 5.30 11.34
CA LYS A 173 -12.49 4.72 12.49
C LYS A 173 -12.03 5.35 13.81
N GLU A 174 -10.74 5.60 13.93
CA GLU A 174 -10.13 6.16 15.14
C GLU A 174 -10.51 7.63 15.32
N ILE A 175 -10.54 8.40 14.22
CA ILE A 175 -10.98 9.80 14.20
C ILE A 175 -12.47 9.92 14.55
N ALA A 176 -13.32 9.01 14.06
CA ALA A 176 -14.74 9.01 14.40
C ALA A 176 -14.98 8.65 15.87
N ASP A 177 -14.20 7.74 16.44
CA ASP A 177 -14.27 7.37 17.85
C ASP A 177 -13.74 8.51 18.77
N GLU A 178 -12.70 9.24 18.36
CA GLU A 178 -12.20 10.43 19.06
C GLU A 178 -13.19 11.60 19.02
N LEU A 179 -13.81 11.87 17.87
CA LEU A 179 -14.86 12.88 17.74
C LEU A 179 -16.09 12.54 18.60
N TYR A 180 -16.43 11.25 18.70
CA TYR A 180 -17.51 10.79 19.57
C TYR A 180 -17.17 11.03 21.05
N GLY A 181 -15.95 10.71 21.49
CA GLY A 181 -15.49 11.01 22.84
C GLY A 181 -15.51 12.52 23.16
N ALA A 182 -15.21 13.37 22.17
CA ALA A 182 -15.28 14.82 22.32
C ALA A 182 -16.73 15.33 22.47
N VAL A 183 -17.69 14.77 21.73
CA VAL A 183 -19.12 15.14 21.83
C VAL A 183 -19.70 14.69 23.18
N ASP A 184 -19.40 13.48 23.64
CA ASP A 184 -19.85 12.95 24.94
C ASP A 184 -19.27 13.76 26.13
N SER A 185 -18.01 14.18 26.00
CA SER A 185 -17.36 15.08 26.96
C SER A 185 -18.03 16.47 26.99
N LEU A 186 -18.41 17.00 25.83
CA LEU A 186 -19.13 18.27 25.73
C LEU A 186 -20.54 18.17 26.32
N GLU A 187 -21.27 17.10 26.06
CA GLU A 187 -22.61 16.86 26.63
C GLU A 187 -22.57 16.78 28.17
N THR A 188 -21.54 16.11 28.70
CA THR A 188 -21.28 16.03 30.14
C THR A 188 -20.92 17.40 30.73
N GLN A 189 -20.10 18.21 30.05
CA GLN A 189 -19.76 19.56 30.50
C GLN A 189 -20.95 20.51 30.47
N VAL A 190 -21.80 20.43 29.44
CA VAL A 190 -23.01 21.26 29.34
C VAL A 190 -23.98 20.90 30.46
N HIS A 191 -24.16 19.60 30.77
CA HIS A 191 -24.94 19.16 31.94
C HIS A 191 -24.40 19.70 33.27
N GLN A 192 -23.07 19.77 33.43
CA GLN A 192 -22.45 20.37 34.62
C GLN A 192 -22.67 21.89 34.68
N MET A 193 -22.72 22.57 33.53
CA MET A 193 -22.96 24.01 33.43
C MET A 193 -24.43 24.40 33.63
N MET A 194 -25.40 23.50 33.42
CA MET A 194 -26.82 23.75 33.69
C MET A 194 -27.12 24.10 35.15
N GLY A 195 -26.30 23.62 36.09
CA GLY A 195 -26.41 24.04 37.50
C GLY A 195 -25.95 25.48 37.77
N MET A 196 -25.31 26.14 36.79
CA MET A 196 -24.66 27.44 36.94
C MET A 196 -25.35 28.57 36.19
N PHE A 197 -26.24 28.28 35.25
CA PHE A 197 -26.98 29.27 34.46
C PHE A 197 -28.48 28.94 34.49
N PRO A 198 -29.36 29.92 34.82
CA PRO A 198 -30.78 29.72 34.70
C PRO A 198 -31.16 29.58 33.22
N ASP A 199 -31.76 28.45 32.86
CA ASP A 199 -32.29 28.17 31.51
C ASP A 199 -33.75 28.61 31.41
N ASP A 200 -34.02 29.87 31.78
CA ASP A 200 -35.39 30.39 31.92
C ASP A 200 -36.13 30.46 30.56
N ASP A 201 -35.38 30.48 29.45
CA ASP A 201 -35.92 30.47 28.08
C ASP A 201 -35.86 29.09 27.39
N GLY A 202 -35.32 28.08 28.06
CA GLY A 202 -35.26 26.70 27.59
C GLY A 202 -34.33 26.46 26.40
N GLN A 203 -33.48 27.43 26.03
CA GLN A 203 -32.62 27.29 24.86
C GLN A 203 -31.47 26.31 25.10
N ILE A 204 -30.98 26.19 26.33
CA ILE A 204 -29.90 25.26 26.69
C ILE A 204 -30.43 23.83 26.64
N GLN A 205 -31.60 23.56 27.24
CA GLN A 205 -32.24 22.24 27.17
C GLN A 205 -32.54 21.85 25.72
N LYS A 206 -33.06 22.78 24.91
CA LYS A 206 -33.36 22.50 23.50
C LYS A 206 -32.11 22.14 22.69
N ALA A 207 -30.98 22.82 22.91
CA ALA A 207 -29.73 22.51 22.21
C ALA A 207 -29.16 21.13 22.63
N LEU A 208 -29.34 20.74 23.90
CA LEU A 208 -28.99 19.41 24.38
C LEU A 208 -29.88 18.32 23.77
N ASP A 209 -31.19 18.55 23.72
CA ASP A 209 -32.12 17.62 23.11
C ASP A 209 -31.80 17.42 21.62
N GLU A 210 -31.49 18.50 20.89
CA GLU A 210 -31.06 18.43 19.49
C GLU A 210 -29.72 17.68 19.30
N ALA A 211 -28.77 17.85 20.22
CA ALA A 211 -27.50 17.12 20.22
C ALA A 211 -27.68 15.62 20.56
N GLY A 212 -28.56 15.31 21.52
CA GLY A 212 -28.93 13.94 21.90
C GLY A 212 -29.68 13.21 20.78
N ASP A 213 -30.58 13.91 20.09
CA ASP A 213 -31.30 13.40 18.91
C ASP A 213 -30.33 13.14 17.74
N ALA A 214 -29.39 14.05 17.47
CA ALA A 214 -28.36 13.84 16.45
C ALA A 214 -27.45 12.64 16.78
N THR A 215 -27.06 12.50 18.05
CA THR A 215 -26.24 11.36 18.53
C THR A 215 -27.00 10.05 18.43
N SER A 216 -28.29 10.05 18.79
CA SER A 216 -29.16 8.88 18.69
C SER A 216 -29.42 8.49 17.23
N ALA A 217 -29.70 9.47 16.35
CA ALA A 217 -29.86 9.26 14.92
C ALA A 217 -28.60 8.66 14.28
N TYR A 218 -27.42 9.11 14.70
CA TYR A 218 -26.14 8.53 14.27
C TYR A 218 -25.96 7.09 14.74
N ARG A 219 -26.26 6.77 16.02
CA ARG A 219 -26.24 5.37 16.51
C ARG A 219 -27.19 4.49 15.71
N THR A 220 -28.41 4.95 15.50
CA THR A 220 -29.42 4.23 14.70
C THR A 220 -28.94 4.03 13.27
N ALA A 221 -28.34 5.03 12.62
CA ALA A 221 -27.79 4.91 11.27
C ALA A 221 -26.59 3.95 11.22
N LYS A 222 -25.69 3.99 12.21
CA LYS A 222 -24.56 3.05 12.37
C LYS A 222 -25.02 1.60 12.46
N HIS A 223 -26.14 1.35 13.13
CA HIS A 223 -26.69 0.01 13.29
C HIS A 223 -27.63 -0.41 12.14
N ALA A 224 -28.36 0.51 11.51
CA ALA A 224 -29.28 0.23 10.41
C ALA A 224 -28.58 0.02 9.06
N GLY A 225 -27.33 0.48 8.91
CA GLY A 225 -26.52 0.29 7.70
C GLY A 225 -25.77 -1.05 7.62
N LEU A 226 -25.82 -1.89 8.67
CA LEU A 226 -25.15 -3.19 8.68
C LEU A 226 -26.03 -4.28 8.05
N ALA A 227 -26.12 -4.28 6.72
CA ALA A 227 -26.10 -5.57 6.03
C ALA A 227 -24.75 -6.24 6.34
N PRO A 228 -24.63 -7.58 6.45
CA PRO A 228 -23.38 -8.25 6.78
C PRO A 228 -22.42 -8.20 5.58
N THR A 229 -21.91 -7.02 5.24
CA THR A 229 -20.85 -6.84 4.27
C THR A 229 -19.51 -6.95 4.98
N GLY A 230 -19.14 -8.20 5.28
CA GLY A 230 -17.93 -8.80 4.70
C GLY A 230 -16.54 -8.34 5.15
N LYS A 231 -16.37 -7.54 6.21
CA LYS A 231 -15.07 -7.46 6.92
C LYS A 231 -15.29 -7.42 8.42
N LEU A 232 -15.33 -8.61 9.03
CA LEU A 232 -15.14 -8.72 10.47
C LEU A 232 -13.81 -8.03 10.83
N PRO A 233 -13.77 -7.11 11.81
CA PRO A 233 -12.51 -6.62 12.34
C PRO A 233 -11.63 -7.82 12.72
N LYS A 234 -10.30 -7.70 12.61
CA LYS A 234 -9.33 -8.71 13.08
C LYS A 234 -9.33 -8.84 14.62
N LYS A 235 -10.51 -8.97 15.22
CA LYS A 235 -10.69 -9.29 16.63
C LYS A 235 -10.12 -10.68 16.84
N ARG A 236 -9.43 -10.87 17.96
CA ARG A 236 -8.94 -12.17 18.43
C ARG A 236 -9.68 -12.51 19.70
N ILE A 237 -9.88 -13.80 19.95
CA ILE A 237 -10.45 -14.31 21.20
C ILE A 237 -9.26 -14.58 22.12
N MET A 238 -9.05 -13.69 23.08
CA MET A 238 -7.97 -13.78 24.05
C MET A 238 -8.48 -14.44 25.33
N ALA A 239 -8.17 -15.70 25.58
CA ALA A 239 -8.47 -16.34 26.86
C ALA A 239 -7.51 -15.84 27.92
N ALA A 240 -8.01 -15.57 29.11
CA ALA A 240 -7.18 -15.23 30.25
C ALA A 240 -6.85 -16.48 31.06
N PHE A 241 -5.56 -16.79 31.11
CA PHE A 241 -5.00 -17.91 31.84
C PHE A 241 -4.43 -17.44 33.18
N GLN A 242 -4.85 -18.04 34.29
CA GLN A 242 -4.33 -17.77 35.63
C GLN A 242 -3.68 -19.03 36.21
N PRO A 243 -2.34 -19.10 36.30
CA PRO A 243 -1.65 -20.24 36.88
C PRO A 243 -1.80 -20.29 38.41
N GLN A 244 -1.94 -21.50 38.94
CA GLN A 244 -2.08 -21.80 40.35
C GLN A 244 -1.11 -22.91 40.80
N ALA A 245 -0.88 -23.02 42.11
CA ALA A 245 -0.20 -24.16 42.73
C ALA A 245 -1.02 -24.69 43.92
N TRP A 246 -0.85 -25.98 44.19
CA TRP A 246 -1.36 -26.60 45.40
C TRP A 246 -0.55 -26.13 46.62
N VAL A 247 -1.21 -25.42 47.54
CA VAL A 247 -0.69 -24.99 48.84
C VAL A 247 -1.66 -25.46 49.90
N ASN A 248 -1.24 -26.42 50.73
CA ASN A 248 -2.08 -27.03 51.78
C ASN A 248 -3.44 -27.55 51.26
N ASP A 249 -3.43 -28.33 50.18
CA ASP A 249 -4.63 -28.88 49.52
C ASP A 249 -5.59 -27.84 48.91
N HIS A 250 -5.13 -26.60 48.74
CA HIS A 250 -5.87 -25.54 48.06
C HIS A 250 -5.08 -25.03 46.85
N ALA A 251 -5.76 -24.83 45.72
CA ALA A 251 -5.16 -24.15 44.58
C ALA A 251 -5.07 -22.65 44.89
N MET A 252 -3.86 -22.11 44.85
CA MET A 252 -3.58 -20.69 45.08
C MET A 252 -2.86 -20.10 43.87
N ASP A 253 -3.25 -18.90 43.46
CA ASP A 253 -2.60 -18.17 42.38
C ASP A 253 -1.12 -17.92 42.70
N ILE A 254 -0.23 -18.22 41.75
CA ILE A 254 1.23 -18.11 41.96
C ILE A 254 1.92 -17.07 41.09
N ASP A 255 1.40 -16.81 39.88
CA ASP A 255 1.97 -15.87 38.93
C ASP A 255 0.90 -14.91 38.38
N HIS A 256 1.29 -14.04 37.46
CA HIS A 256 0.39 -13.10 36.82
C HIS A 256 -0.50 -13.76 35.77
N ARG A 257 -1.76 -13.30 35.72
CA ARG A 257 -2.71 -13.56 34.63
C ARG A 257 -2.07 -13.24 33.28
N THR A 258 -2.17 -14.17 32.34
CA THR A 258 -1.61 -14.05 30.98
C THR A 258 -2.72 -14.25 29.95
N ASP A 259 -2.75 -13.41 28.92
CA ASP A 259 -3.70 -13.56 27.82
C ASP A 259 -3.13 -14.48 26.73
N VAL A 260 -3.92 -15.47 26.31
CA VAL A 260 -3.59 -16.51 25.32
C VAL A 260 -4.55 -16.40 24.15
N ASP A 261 -4.03 -16.31 22.93
CA ASP A 261 -4.88 -16.31 21.72
C ASP A 261 -5.45 -17.72 21.49
N VAL A 262 -6.76 -17.87 21.67
CA VAL A 262 -7.49 -19.13 21.49
C VAL A 262 -8.46 -19.06 20.30
N THR A 263 -8.32 -18.06 19.43
CA THR A 263 -9.24 -17.81 18.31
C THR A 263 -9.47 -19.05 17.47
N ASP A 264 -8.38 -19.69 17.00
CA ASP A 264 -8.47 -20.85 16.12
C ASP A 264 -9.10 -22.06 16.81
N LYS A 265 -8.78 -22.28 18.10
CA LYS A 265 -9.35 -23.37 18.89
C LYS A 265 -10.84 -23.18 19.11
N VAL A 266 -11.28 -22.00 19.55
CA VAL A 266 -12.70 -21.70 19.75
C VAL A 266 -13.48 -21.84 18.44
N LEU A 267 -12.94 -21.32 17.33
CA LEU A 267 -13.59 -21.46 16.02
C LEU A 267 -13.60 -22.90 15.51
N SER A 268 -12.73 -23.79 16.00
CA SER A 268 -12.78 -25.22 15.67
C SER A 268 -13.85 -26.01 16.43
N LEU A 269 -14.41 -25.47 17.51
CA LEU A 269 -15.41 -26.16 18.33
C LEU A 269 -16.79 -26.25 17.65
N PRO A 270 -17.56 -27.33 17.90
CA PRO A 270 -18.98 -27.37 17.54
C PRO A 270 -19.78 -26.29 18.27
N LEU A 271 -20.87 -25.81 17.64
CA LEU A 271 -21.72 -24.76 18.22
C LEU A 271 -22.25 -25.12 19.62
N ASP A 272 -22.73 -26.36 19.78
CA ASP A 272 -23.22 -26.86 21.07
C ASP A 272 -22.15 -26.82 22.17
N THR A 273 -20.86 -26.97 21.82
CA THR A 273 -19.76 -26.86 22.78
C THR A 273 -19.51 -25.39 23.12
N ILE A 274 -19.54 -24.49 22.14
CA ILE A 274 -19.41 -23.03 22.38
C ILE A 274 -20.49 -22.54 23.34
N HIS A 275 -21.73 -23.01 23.20
CA HIS A 275 -22.85 -22.65 24.08
C HIS A 275 -22.68 -23.14 25.53
N ARG A 276 -21.88 -24.20 25.73
CA ARG A 276 -21.61 -24.78 27.05
C ARG A 276 -20.33 -24.27 27.71
N LEU A 277 -19.52 -23.48 27.00
CA LEU A 277 -18.31 -22.90 27.59
C LEU A 277 -18.71 -22.10 28.85
N ALA A 278 -18.10 -22.46 29.96
CA ALA A 278 -18.22 -21.77 31.23
C ALA A 278 -16.81 -21.52 31.74
N ASP A 279 -16.54 -20.30 32.21
CA ASP A 279 -15.25 -19.97 32.81
C ASP A 279 -15.00 -20.88 34.03
N ASP A 280 -13.74 -21.32 34.22
CA ASP A 280 -13.34 -22.27 35.29
C ASP A 280 -13.98 -23.67 35.15
N ASP A 281 -14.12 -24.17 33.92
CA ASP A 281 -14.58 -25.54 33.62
C ASP A 281 -13.61 -26.28 32.67
N TYR A 282 -13.69 -27.62 32.67
CA TYR A 282 -12.83 -28.50 31.88
C TYR A 282 -12.85 -28.18 30.37
N ASP A 283 -13.99 -27.78 29.83
CA ASP A 283 -14.11 -27.40 28.41
C ASP A 283 -13.28 -26.14 28.08
N THR A 284 -13.10 -25.23 29.05
CA THR A 284 -12.23 -24.04 28.87
C THR A 284 -10.76 -24.36 29.07
N ASP A 285 -10.43 -25.36 29.86
CA ASP A 285 -9.05 -25.81 30.07
C ASP A 285 -8.42 -26.35 28.78
N ASP A 286 -9.20 -27.10 27.99
CA ASP A 286 -8.77 -27.67 26.71
C ASP A 286 -8.44 -26.58 25.65
N LEU A 287 -8.90 -25.34 25.87
CA LEU A 287 -8.57 -24.21 24.99
C LEU A 287 -7.12 -23.78 25.13
N VAL A 288 -6.42 -24.12 26.20
CA VAL A 288 -5.04 -23.67 26.45
C VAL A 288 -4.06 -24.84 26.31
N ASP A 289 -2.88 -24.60 25.73
CA ASP A 289 -1.81 -25.60 25.69
C ASP A 289 -0.85 -25.37 26.87
N LEU A 290 -1.04 -26.14 27.94
CA LEU A 290 -0.24 -26.05 29.16
C LEU A 290 1.25 -26.33 28.93
N GLN A 291 1.56 -27.22 27.97
CA GLN A 291 2.94 -27.54 27.65
C GLN A 291 3.63 -26.35 26.97
N ALA A 292 2.92 -25.66 26.08
CA ALA A 292 3.40 -24.43 25.45
C ALA A 292 3.59 -23.28 26.47
N LEU A 293 2.75 -23.23 27.51
CA LEU A 293 2.88 -22.27 28.61
C LEU A 293 3.91 -22.68 29.67
N GLY A 294 4.42 -23.91 29.63
CA GLY A 294 5.37 -24.42 30.62
C GLY A 294 4.77 -24.58 32.02
N HIS A 295 3.44 -24.71 32.14
CA HIS A 295 2.75 -24.87 33.42
C HIS A 295 2.25 -26.32 33.60
N ASN A 296 2.42 -26.87 34.79
CA ASN A 296 2.00 -28.25 35.11
C ASN A 296 1.14 -28.32 36.41
N GLY A 297 0.79 -27.18 36.99
CA GLY A 297 -0.03 -27.08 38.20
C GLY A 297 -1.52 -26.91 37.90
N PRO A 298 -2.37 -26.72 38.93
CA PRO A 298 -3.74 -26.25 38.74
C PRO A 298 -3.75 -24.87 38.07
N PHE A 299 -4.83 -24.52 37.40
CA PHE A 299 -5.03 -23.25 36.73
C PHE A 299 -6.54 -23.04 36.54
N TYR A 300 -6.94 -21.83 36.16
CA TYR A 300 -8.27 -21.60 35.60
C TYR A 300 -8.16 -20.74 34.34
N VAL A 301 -9.17 -20.86 33.47
CA VAL A 301 -9.26 -20.12 32.20
C VAL A 301 -10.58 -19.35 32.15
N GLU A 302 -10.51 -18.06 31.81
CA GLU A 302 -11.67 -17.22 31.50
C GLU A 302 -11.68 -16.88 30.01
N VAL A 303 -12.77 -17.17 29.31
CA VAL A 303 -12.87 -16.95 27.85
C VAL A 303 -14.25 -16.45 27.41
N SER A 304 -15.31 -16.72 28.19
CA SER A 304 -16.70 -16.56 27.78
C SER A 304 -17.01 -15.13 27.32
N LYS A 305 -16.55 -14.13 28.08
CA LYS A 305 -16.72 -12.70 27.74
C LYS A 305 -16.09 -12.33 26.40
N GLN A 306 -14.92 -12.88 26.10
CA GLN A 306 -14.17 -12.58 24.87
C GLN A 306 -14.81 -13.25 23.65
N VAL A 307 -15.40 -14.44 23.81
CA VAL A 307 -16.22 -15.07 22.76
C VAL A 307 -17.45 -14.23 22.45
N CYS A 308 -18.18 -13.78 23.48
CA CYS A 308 -19.33 -12.89 23.30
C CYS A 308 -18.95 -11.59 22.57
N GLU A 309 -17.85 -10.95 22.97
CA GLU A 309 -17.34 -9.71 22.35
C GLU A 309 -16.89 -9.91 20.88
N PHE A 310 -16.31 -11.07 20.58
CA PHE A 310 -15.89 -11.44 19.23
C PHE A 310 -17.09 -11.57 18.29
N PHE A 311 -18.14 -12.27 18.72
CA PHE A 311 -19.37 -12.45 17.95
C PHE A 311 -20.34 -11.25 18.04
N GLY A 312 -20.13 -10.34 18.99
CA GLY A 312 -21.02 -9.19 19.20
C GLY A 312 -22.37 -9.58 19.80
N VAL A 313 -22.37 -10.59 20.69
CA VAL A 313 -23.57 -11.10 21.38
C VAL A 313 -23.48 -10.84 22.88
N ALA A 314 -24.62 -10.91 23.57
CA ALA A 314 -24.68 -10.74 25.02
C ALA A 314 -24.33 -12.05 25.75
N GLU A 315 -24.88 -13.17 25.28
CA GLU A 315 -24.69 -14.50 25.87
C GLU A 315 -24.15 -15.49 24.82
N LEU A 316 -23.46 -16.55 25.28
CA LEU A 316 -22.91 -17.58 24.38
C LEU A 316 -24.01 -18.32 23.60
N SER A 317 -25.19 -18.47 24.20
CA SER A 317 -26.40 -19.05 23.60
C SER A 317 -26.91 -18.29 22.38
N ASP A 318 -26.58 -17.00 22.26
CA ASP A 318 -26.96 -16.15 21.13
C ASP A 318 -26.05 -16.33 19.91
N VAL A 319 -24.93 -17.05 20.05
CA VAL A 319 -24.06 -17.38 18.91
C VAL A 319 -24.83 -18.34 17.98
N THR A 320 -24.97 -17.97 16.72
CA THR A 320 -25.66 -18.79 15.71
C THR A 320 -24.67 -19.54 14.81
N GLU A 321 -25.12 -20.63 14.18
CA GLU A 321 -24.29 -21.40 13.24
C GLU A 321 -23.78 -20.53 12.09
N ASP A 322 -24.63 -19.63 11.56
CA ASP A 322 -24.26 -18.73 10.46
C ASP A 322 -23.12 -17.76 10.87
N MET A 323 -23.13 -17.28 12.12
CA MET A 323 -22.06 -16.44 12.65
C MET A 323 -20.76 -17.21 12.80
N LEU A 324 -20.83 -18.46 13.28
CA LEU A 324 -19.67 -19.34 13.40
C LEU A 324 -19.07 -19.68 12.04
N VAL A 325 -19.90 -20.04 11.05
CA VAL A 325 -19.47 -20.30 9.67
C VAL A 325 -18.84 -19.05 9.05
N SER A 326 -19.45 -17.88 9.22
CA SER A 326 -18.92 -16.61 8.73
C SER A 326 -17.57 -16.26 9.38
N ALA A 327 -17.44 -16.48 10.68
CA ALA A 327 -16.20 -16.26 11.41
C ALA A 327 -15.09 -17.22 10.95
N ARG A 328 -15.40 -18.51 10.79
CA ARG A 328 -14.47 -19.51 10.22
C ARG A 328 -13.98 -19.10 8.85
N GLN A 329 -14.88 -18.69 7.95
CA GLN A 329 -14.50 -18.24 6.61
C GLN A 329 -13.61 -16.98 6.65
N ALA A 330 -13.83 -16.10 7.62
CA ALA A 330 -13.02 -14.89 7.79
C ALA A 330 -11.65 -15.15 8.44
N THR A 331 -11.51 -16.19 9.28
CA THR A 331 -10.26 -16.54 9.96
C THR A 331 -9.44 -17.61 9.27
N VAL A 332 -10.05 -18.40 8.37
CA VAL A 332 -9.29 -19.14 7.36
C VAL A 332 -8.43 -18.08 6.68
N LYS A 333 -7.15 -18.04 7.05
CA LYS A 333 -6.14 -17.34 6.28
C LYS A 333 -6.30 -17.92 4.90
N THR A 334 -6.99 -17.21 4.02
CA THR A 334 -6.94 -17.50 2.59
C THR A 334 -5.46 -17.56 2.34
N PRO A 335 -4.91 -18.74 1.98
CA PRO A 335 -3.51 -18.79 1.64
C PRO A 335 -3.36 -17.70 0.58
N GLN A 336 -2.38 -16.81 0.76
CA GLN A 336 -2.11 -15.78 -0.24
C GLN A 336 -1.48 -16.49 -1.44
N TYR A 337 -2.31 -17.24 -2.16
CA TYR A 337 -2.01 -17.72 -3.46
C TYR A 337 -2.13 -16.54 -4.40
N GLN A 338 -1.10 -16.34 -5.21
CA GLN A 338 -1.12 -15.40 -6.30
C GLN A 338 -2.04 -15.95 -7.40
N ASP A 339 -2.49 -15.06 -8.28
CA ASP A 339 -3.24 -15.50 -9.45
C ASP A 339 -2.42 -16.49 -10.28
N GLU A 340 -3.10 -17.49 -10.81
CA GLU A 340 -2.57 -18.65 -11.54
C GLU A 340 -1.59 -19.56 -10.76
N GLU A 341 -1.43 -19.36 -9.45
CA GLU A 341 -0.51 -20.15 -8.63
C GLU A 341 -0.95 -21.61 -8.57
N VAL A 342 -0.02 -22.55 -8.78
CA VAL A 342 -0.31 -23.99 -8.74
C VAL A 342 -0.47 -24.43 -7.28
N ILE A 343 -1.65 -24.96 -6.95
CA ILE A 343 -2.00 -25.39 -5.59
C ILE A 343 -1.97 -26.91 -5.40
N GLY A 344 -1.87 -27.69 -6.49
CA GLY A 344 -1.73 -29.15 -6.44
C GLY A 344 -2.34 -29.85 -7.65
N PHE A 345 -2.82 -31.08 -7.43
CA PHE A 345 -3.51 -31.88 -8.43
C PHE A 345 -4.94 -32.22 -8.01
N ASP A 346 -5.84 -32.36 -8.97
CA ASP A 346 -7.14 -32.97 -8.73
C ASP A 346 -7.03 -34.51 -8.64
N LYS A 347 -8.18 -35.17 -8.45
CA LYS A 347 -8.28 -36.64 -8.42
C LYS A 347 -7.88 -37.34 -9.72
N ASP A 348 -7.89 -36.62 -10.84
CA ASP A 348 -7.60 -37.11 -12.18
C ASP A 348 -6.15 -36.80 -12.60
N GLY A 349 -5.35 -36.20 -11.71
CA GLY A 349 -3.96 -35.82 -11.93
C GLY A 349 -3.77 -34.54 -12.76
N ARG A 350 -4.81 -33.72 -12.88
CA ARG A 350 -4.77 -32.43 -13.58
C ARG A 350 -4.32 -31.31 -12.65
N VAL A 351 -3.60 -30.33 -13.19
CA VAL A 351 -3.06 -29.19 -12.43
C VAL A 351 -4.21 -28.31 -11.93
N MET A 352 -4.26 -28.11 -10.63
CA MET A 352 -5.17 -27.16 -9.97
C MET A 352 -4.44 -25.84 -9.76
N GLN A 353 -5.04 -24.75 -10.22
CA GLN A 353 -4.53 -23.39 -10.08
C GLN A 353 -5.47 -22.54 -9.23
N TRP A 354 -4.94 -21.48 -8.66
CA TRP A 354 -5.70 -20.47 -7.94
C TRP A 354 -6.17 -19.36 -8.89
N ASP A 355 -7.47 -19.10 -8.94
CA ASP A 355 -8.04 -17.93 -9.60
C ASP A 355 -8.10 -16.80 -8.55
N GLY A 356 -7.20 -15.83 -8.69
CA GLY A 356 -7.07 -14.68 -7.79
C GLY A 356 -8.28 -13.75 -7.85
N GLU A 357 -8.96 -13.65 -9.00
CA GLU A 357 -10.17 -12.83 -9.14
C GLU A 357 -11.35 -13.45 -8.42
N ARG A 358 -11.54 -14.77 -8.57
CA ARG A 358 -12.66 -15.50 -7.97
C ARG A 358 -12.38 -15.95 -6.54
N GLY A 359 -11.13 -15.96 -6.11
CA GLY A 359 -10.70 -16.47 -4.81
C GLY A 359 -10.99 -17.96 -4.66
N LEU A 360 -10.89 -18.72 -5.76
CA LEU A 360 -11.24 -20.14 -5.80
C LEU A 360 -10.22 -20.93 -6.62
N ALA A 361 -10.05 -22.19 -6.24
CA ALA A 361 -9.29 -23.14 -7.03
C ALA A 361 -10.07 -23.54 -8.29
N TYR A 362 -9.39 -23.62 -9.44
CA TYR A 362 -9.94 -24.20 -10.66
C TYR A 362 -9.00 -25.24 -11.26
N ASN A 363 -9.57 -26.11 -12.08
CA ASN A 363 -8.84 -27.14 -12.80
C ASN A 363 -8.45 -26.58 -14.17
N SER A 364 -7.15 -26.50 -14.46
CA SER A 364 -6.62 -26.05 -15.76
C SER A 364 -7.04 -26.98 -16.90
N GLY A 365 -7.35 -28.25 -16.59
CA GLY A 365 -7.55 -29.30 -17.59
C GLY A 365 -6.25 -29.87 -18.14
N GLU A 366 -5.09 -29.36 -17.72
CA GLU A 366 -3.77 -29.79 -18.19
C GLU A 366 -3.14 -30.79 -17.21
N SER A 367 -2.44 -31.78 -17.74
CA SER A 367 -1.50 -32.58 -16.94
C SER A 367 -0.21 -31.79 -16.68
N LEU A 368 0.60 -32.22 -15.71
CA LEU A 368 1.87 -31.53 -15.40
C LEU A 368 2.83 -31.47 -16.61
N ASP A 369 2.81 -32.51 -17.45
CA ASP A 369 3.64 -32.56 -18.67
C ASP A 369 3.16 -31.58 -19.75
N GLU A 370 1.84 -31.38 -19.86
CA GLU A 370 1.21 -30.40 -20.77
C GLU A 370 1.43 -28.97 -20.26
N PHE A 371 1.21 -28.74 -18.97
CA PHE A 371 1.44 -27.45 -18.31
C PHE A 371 2.92 -27.05 -18.37
N GLY A 372 3.83 -28.02 -18.23
CA GLY A 372 5.26 -27.83 -18.32
C GLY A 372 5.90 -27.40 -17.00
N LEU A 373 6.89 -28.16 -16.54
CA LEU A 373 7.61 -27.90 -15.28
C LEU A 373 8.25 -26.50 -15.21
N HIS A 374 8.63 -25.92 -16.35
CA HIS A 374 9.24 -24.59 -16.42
C HIS A 374 8.28 -23.45 -16.05
N ASN A 375 6.96 -23.70 -16.05
CA ASN A 375 5.94 -22.73 -15.64
C ASN A 375 5.70 -22.73 -14.12
N LEU A 376 6.25 -23.70 -13.38
CA LEU A 376 6.15 -23.73 -11.93
C LEU A 376 7.10 -22.71 -11.28
N ARG A 377 6.68 -22.18 -10.14
CA ARG A 377 7.49 -21.37 -9.21
C ARG A 377 8.10 -22.26 -8.13
N GLU A 378 9.20 -21.82 -7.55
CA GLU A 378 9.97 -22.64 -6.58
C GLU A 378 9.14 -23.07 -5.35
N HIS A 379 8.22 -22.23 -4.88
CA HIS A 379 7.36 -22.56 -3.72
C HIS A 379 6.19 -23.50 -4.07
N GLU A 380 5.90 -23.73 -5.35
CA GLU A 380 4.86 -24.64 -5.81
C GLU A 380 5.35 -26.09 -5.89
N LEU A 381 6.67 -26.28 -5.99
CA LEU A 381 7.31 -27.59 -6.20
C LEU A 381 6.90 -28.65 -5.18
N THR A 382 6.80 -28.25 -3.91
CA THR A 382 6.40 -29.16 -2.81
C THR A 382 4.95 -29.62 -2.94
N ARG A 383 4.07 -28.81 -3.53
CA ARG A 383 2.64 -29.12 -3.70
C ARG A 383 2.39 -30.13 -4.81
N VAL A 384 3.25 -30.11 -5.83
CA VAL A 384 3.21 -31.04 -6.97
C VAL A 384 4.23 -32.17 -6.87
N ASN A 385 4.93 -32.29 -5.74
CA ASN A 385 5.92 -33.33 -5.49
C ASN A 385 7.06 -33.38 -6.54
N VAL A 386 7.49 -32.21 -7.03
CA VAL A 386 8.61 -32.05 -7.96
C VAL A 386 9.86 -31.63 -7.18
N THR A 387 11.00 -32.26 -7.46
CA THR A 387 12.27 -31.84 -6.84
C THR A 387 12.86 -30.62 -7.55
N ARG A 388 13.57 -29.78 -6.79
CA ARG A 388 14.23 -28.57 -7.31
C ARG A 388 15.17 -28.87 -8.49
N ASP A 389 15.93 -29.96 -8.43
CA ASP A 389 16.85 -30.34 -9.51
C ASP A 389 16.12 -30.69 -10.81
N THR A 390 14.99 -31.39 -10.71
CA THR A 390 14.14 -31.73 -11.87
C THR A 390 13.57 -30.46 -12.50
N TRP A 391 13.13 -29.51 -11.68
CA TRP A 391 12.62 -28.23 -12.12
C TRP A 391 13.71 -27.37 -12.81
N LEU A 392 14.88 -27.22 -12.19
CA LEU A 392 16.01 -26.47 -12.76
C LEU A 392 16.48 -27.04 -14.11
N ALA A 393 16.50 -28.37 -14.24
CA ALA A 393 16.83 -29.03 -15.50
C ALA A 393 15.81 -28.69 -16.60
N ALA A 394 14.51 -28.68 -16.26
CA ALA A 394 13.45 -28.33 -17.21
C ALA A 394 13.51 -26.84 -17.63
N VAL A 395 13.73 -25.91 -16.69
CA VAL A 395 13.90 -24.48 -16.98
C VAL A 395 15.09 -24.25 -17.90
N SER A 396 16.24 -24.88 -17.61
CA SER A 396 17.45 -24.76 -18.43
C SER A 396 17.24 -25.30 -19.84
N ALA A 397 16.56 -26.44 -19.98
CA ALA A 397 16.23 -27.03 -21.28
C ALA A 397 15.25 -26.16 -22.09
N HIS A 398 14.30 -25.49 -21.43
CA HIS A 398 13.38 -24.55 -22.07
C HIS A 398 14.11 -23.29 -22.56
N ALA A 399 14.97 -22.70 -21.71
CA ALA A 399 15.77 -21.52 -22.07
C ALA A 399 16.68 -21.79 -23.30
N ALA A 400 17.26 -22.98 -23.38
CA ALA A 400 18.09 -23.38 -24.52
C ALA A 400 17.33 -23.51 -25.86
N LYS A 401 16.01 -23.75 -25.83
CA LYS A 401 15.17 -23.86 -27.04
C LYS A 401 14.86 -22.50 -27.68
N HIS A 402 14.94 -21.40 -26.94
CA HIS A 402 14.51 -20.07 -27.39
C HIS A 402 15.65 -19.12 -27.77
N VAL A 403 16.89 -19.62 -27.90
CA VAL A 403 18.01 -18.79 -28.39
C VAL A 403 17.90 -18.60 -29.91
N VAL A 404 17.24 -17.50 -30.32
CA VAL A 404 17.30 -16.98 -31.69
C VAL A 404 18.51 -16.06 -31.80
N THR A 405 19.49 -16.47 -32.61
CA THR A 405 20.63 -15.62 -32.97
C THR A 405 20.18 -14.49 -33.91
N VAL A 406 20.33 -13.24 -33.46
CA VAL A 406 20.10 -12.03 -34.27
C VAL A 406 21.45 -11.51 -34.76
N GLU A 407 21.65 -11.43 -36.08
CA GLU A 407 22.79 -10.73 -36.69
C GLU A 407 22.53 -9.22 -36.65
N VAL A 408 23.35 -8.47 -35.92
CA VAL A 408 23.28 -7.00 -35.82
C VAL A 408 24.37 -6.38 -36.68
N ALA A 409 23.99 -5.61 -37.71
CA ALA A 409 24.91 -4.80 -38.51
C ALA A 409 25.02 -3.38 -37.94
N VAL A 410 26.25 -2.91 -37.71
CA VAL A 410 26.56 -1.63 -37.06
C VAL A 410 26.35 -0.43 -38.00
N PRO A 411 25.64 0.65 -37.59
CA PRO A 411 25.34 1.84 -38.42
C PRO A 411 26.52 2.70 -38.90
N ALA A 412 27.76 2.41 -38.49
CA ALA A 412 28.94 3.21 -38.82
C ALA A 412 29.29 3.24 -40.33
N LEU A 413 28.58 2.46 -41.15
CA LEU A 413 28.72 2.44 -42.61
C LEU A 413 27.70 3.35 -43.34
N ASP A 414 26.82 4.04 -42.60
CA ASP A 414 25.84 4.98 -43.18
C ASP A 414 26.46 6.39 -43.31
N ALA A 415 26.70 6.80 -44.56
CA ALA A 415 27.39 8.04 -44.92
C ALA A 415 26.70 9.33 -44.39
N LYS A 416 25.44 9.25 -43.93
CA LYS A 416 24.69 10.43 -43.46
C LYS A 416 25.08 10.91 -42.06
N PHE A 417 25.73 10.09 -41.24
CA PHE A 417 26.10 10.44 -39.86
C PHE A 417 27.53 10.96 -39.71
N ALA A 418 28.32 10.95 -40.79
CA ALA A 418 29.71 11.42 -40.78
C ALA A 418 29.86 12.96 -40.89
N SER A 419 28.78 13.72 -41.06
CA SER A 419 28.83 15.13 -41.50
C SER A 419 28.58 16.19 -40.43
N GLU A 420 28.42 15.86 -39.14
CA GLU A 420 28.31 16.88 -38.07
C GLU A 420 29.69 17.20 -37.44
N PRO A 421 30.20 18.44 -37.58
CA PRO A 421 31.61 18.76 -37.33
C PRO A 421 31.98 19.10 -35.88
N THR A 422 31.03 19.29 -34.96
CA THR A 422 31.33 19.80 -33.60
C THR A 422 31.49 18.72 -32.53
N TYR A 423 31.26 17.44 -32.85
CA TYR A 423 31.27 16.39 -31.84
C TYR A 423 31.67 15.03 -32.41
N THR A 424 32.90 14.97 -32.92
CA THR A 424 33.42 13.78 -33.61
C THR A 424 33.66 12.62 -32.64
N ALA A 425 33.59 11.39 -33.14
CA ALA A 425 33.88 10.19 -32.35
C ALA A 425 35.26 10.27 -31.66
N GLY A 426 36.27 10.84 -32.34
CA GLY A 426 37.60 11.04 -31.75
C GLY A 426 37.62 11.97 -30.53
N MET A 427 36.76 12.99 -30.48
CA MET A 427 36.65 13.87 -29.31
C MET A 427 36.00 13.17 -28.11
N ARG A 428 35.10 12.22 -28.35
CA ARG A 428 34.45 11.42 -27.31
C ARG A 428 35.41 10.40 -26.71
N VAL A 429 36.17 9.71 -27.57
CA VAL A 429 37.26 8.79 -27.15
C VAL A 429 38.31 9.53 -26.31
N ALA A 430 38.80 10.69 -26.77
CA ALA A 430 39.79 11.48 -26.05
C ALA A 430 39.29 11.95 -24.66
N ARG A 431 37.99 12.23 -24.53
CA ARG A 431 37.39 12.58 -23.24
C ARG A 431 37.32 11.39 -22.29
N MET A 432 36.96 10.22 -22.80
CA MET A 432 36.97 8.99 -22.00
C MET A 432 38.39 8.64 -21.56
N GLU A 433 39.39 8.74 -22.42
CA GLU A 433 40.81 8.57 -22.05
C GLU A 433 41.24 9.54 -20.93
N GLN A 434 40.79 10.81 -21.01
CA GLN A 434 41.07 11.82 -19.99
C GLN A 434 40.34 11.54 -18.66
N ALA A 435 39.10 11.04 -18.71
CA ALA A 435 38.32 10.65 -17.55
C ALA A 435 38.90 9.42 -16.84
N VAL A 436 39.30 8.39 -17.59
CA VAL A 436 39.99 7.20 -17.06
C VAL A 436 41.32 7.59 -16.41
N LYS A 437 42.07 8.51 -17.03
CA LYS A 437 43.32 9.02 -16.46
C LYS A 437 43.10 9.81 -15.17
N ALA A 438 42.02 10.59 -15.08
CA ALA A 438 41.66 11.31 -13.85
C ALA A 438 41.20 10.35 -12.74
N TRP A 439 40.46 9.30 -13.09
CA TRP A 439 40.04 8.24 -12.16
C TRP A 439 41.24 7.52 -11.56
N ASN A 440 42.20 7.10 -12.38
CA ASN A 440 43.41 6.40 -11.92
C ASN A 440 44.29 7.26 -10.98
N VAL A 441 44.12 8.59 -11.00
CA VAL A 441 44.79 9.52 -10.06
C VAL A 441 43.96 9.73 -8.79
N ALA A 442 42.63 9.68 -8.90
CA ALA A 442 41.72 9.84 -7.77
C ALA A 442 41.64 8.59 -6.87
N ASP A 443 41.86 7.40 -7.43
CA ASP A 443 41.91 6.11 -6.69
C ASP A 443 43.06 6.06 -5.65
N GLU A 444 44.02 6.98 -5.74
CA GLU A 444 45.10 7.14 -4.75
C GLU A 444 44.77 8.16 -3.63
N SER A 445 43.59 8.79 -3.64
CA SER A 445 43.21 9.79 -2.63
C SER A 445 41.76 9.66 -2.18
N ASP A 446 41.55 9.48 -0.86
CA ASP A 446 40.25 9.36 -0.18
C ASP A 446 39.40 10.66 -0.26
N ALA A 447 38.90 10.99 -1.44
CA ALA A 447 38.03 12.14 -1.66
C ALA A 447 36.57 11.71 -1.81
N VAL A 448 35.78 11.97 -0.77
CA VAL A 448 34.32 11.86 -0.75
C VAL A 448 33.71 12.81 -1.79
N CYS A 449 33.14 12.27 -2.87
CA CYS A 449 32.47 13.06 -3.91
C CYS A 449 30.93 13.00 -3.82
N ALA A 450 30.33 14.18 -4.01
CA ALA A 450 28.89 14.37 -4.13
C ALA A 450 28.29 13.57 -5.30
N ARG A 451 27.00 13.20 -5.18
CA ARG A 451 26.27 12.43 -6.20
C ARG A 451 26.37 13.13 -7.57
N PRO A 452 26.76 12.41 -8.64
CA PRO A 452 26.88 12.99 -9.96
C PRO A 452 25.51 13.38 -10.52
N ASP A 453 25.49 14.49 -11.26
CA ASP A 453 24.36 14.92 -12.08
C ASP A 453 24.02 13.83 -13.11
N GLU A 454 22.73 13.47 -13.20
CA GLU A 454 22.20 12.40 -14.03
C GLU A 454 22.54 12.61 -15.52
N HIS A 455 22.61 13.87 -15.96
CA HIS A 455 23.02 14.22 -17.32
C HIS A 455 24.50 13.90 -17.60
N ALA A 456 25.37 14.06 -16.60
CA ALA A 456 26.80 13.74 -16.73
C ALA A 456 27.01 12.22 -16.86
N LEU A 457 26.24 11.42 -16.12
CA LEU A 457 26.26 9.95 -16.22
C LEU A 457 25.89 9.46 -17.62
N VAL A 458 24.81 10.00 -18.20
CA VAL A 458 24.37 9.63 -19.57
C VAL A 458 25.43 9.98 -20.61
N CYS A 459 26.09 11.14 -20.48
CA CYS A 459 27.16 11.54 -21.39
C CYS A 459 28.39 10.63 -21.30
N ILE A 460 28.75 10.19 -20.08
CA ILE A 460 29.88 9.28 -19.84
C ILE A 460 29.61 7.90 -20.44
N LEU A 461 28.39 7.37 -20.30
CA LEU A 461 28.01 6.07 -20.86
C LEU A 461 28.04 6.09 -22.40
N ALA A 462 27.58 7.18 -23.02
CA ALA A 462 27.67 7.36 -24.47
C ALA A 462 29.12 7.44 -24.97
N ASP A 463 30.00 8.11 -24.23
CA ASP A 463 31.42 8.21 -24.56
C ASP A 463 32.15 6.87 -24.33
N LEU A 464 31.76 6.09 -23.31
CA LEU A 464 32.29 4.75 -23.04
C LEU A 464 31.98 3.77 -24.16
N ARG A 465 30.74 3.78 -24.65
CA ARG A 465 30.32 2.91 -25.75
C ARG A 465 31.14 3.18 -27.01
N HIS A 466 31.38 4.45 -27.33
CA HIS A 466 32.24 4.81 -28.46
C HIS A 466 33.71 4.44 -28.28
N TYR A 467 34.22 4.54 -27.05
CA TYR A 467 35.57 4.04 -26.73
C TYR A 467 35.66 2.52 -26.96
N CYS A 468 34.68 1.75 -26.50
CA CYS A 468 34.61 0.32 -26.73
C CYS A 468 34.56 -0.01 -28.23
N ASP A 469 33.71 0.66 -29.00
CA ASP A 469 33.63 0.47 -30.45
C ASP A 469 34.97 0.78 -31.16
N ALA A 470 35.65 1.86 -30.76
CA ALA A 470 36.92 2.27 -31.37
C ALA A 470 38.08 1.29 -31.09
N HIS A 471 38.01 0.57 -29.97
CA HIS A 471 39.03 -0.40 -29.55
C HIS A 471 38.60 -1.86 -29.77
N GLY A 472 37.47 -2.10 -30.43
CA GLY A 472 36.97 -3.44 -30.73
C GLY A 472 36.54 -4.23 -29.49
N MET A 473 36.14 -3.54 -28.41
CA MET A 473 35.64 -4.16 -27.19
C MET A 473 34.13 -4.30 -27.26
N ASP A 474 33.59 -5.46 -26.86
CA ASP A 474 32.15 -5.69 -26.81
C ASP A 474 31.56 -5.03 -25.57
N PHE A 475 31.06 -3.80 -25.74
CA PHE A 475 30.41 -3.03 -24.67
C PHE A 475 29.23 -3.80 -24.07
N SER A 476 28.48 -4.59 -24.86
CA SER A 476 27.32 -5.32 -24.37
C SER A 476 27.71 -6.47 -23.45
N GLN A 477 28.86 -7.09 -23.70
CA GLN A 477 29.42 -8.12 -22.84
C GLN A 477 29.95 -7.49 -21.54
N MET A 478 30.62 -6.34 -21.62
CA MET A 478 31.11 -5.60 -20.45
C MET A 478 29.96 -5.07 -19.58
N ASP A 479 28.89 -4.54 -20.18
CA ASP A 479 27.71 -4.03 -19.47
C ASP A 479 26.95 -5.17 -18.77
N ARG A 480 26.80 -6.33 -19.43
CA ARG A 480 26.25 -7.53 -18.79
C ARG A 480 27.10 -8.04 -17.64
N HIS A 481 28.43 -8.01 -17.76
CA HIS A 481 29.32 -8.40 -16.66
C HIS A 481 29.26 -7.41 -15.49
N ALA A 482 29.29 -6.10 -15.77
CA ALA A 482 29.15 -5.08 -14.73
C ALA A 482 27.78 -5.15 -14.03
N TYR A 483 26.72 -5.46 -14.77
CA TYR A 483 25.39 -5.67 -14.20
C TYR A 483 25.30 -6.96 -13.38
N ALA A 484 25.94 -8.05 -13.83
CA ALA A 484 26.04 -9.28 -13.07
C ALA A 484 26.81 -9.06 -11.76
N ASP A 485 27.95 -8.37 -11.80
CA ASP A 485 28.76 -8.02 -10.63
C ASP A 485 27.99 -7.11 -9.67
N TYR A 486 27.20 -6.15 -10.19
CA TYR A 486 26.30 -5.32 -9.37
C TYR A 486 25.23 -6.14 -8.67
N LEU A 487 24.60 -7.09 -9.38
CA LEU A 487 23.59 -7.98 -8.80
C LEU A 487 24.20 -8.88 -7.72
N GLU A 488 25.40 -9.42 -7.97
CA GLU A 488 26.15 -10.23 -7.00
C GLU A 488 26.55 -9.42 -5.76
N GLN A 489 27.05 -8.19 -5.94
CA GLN A 489 27.35 -7.28 -4.83
C GLN A 489 26.09 -6.95 -4.01
N ARG A 490 24.95 -6.70 -4.69
CA ARG A 490 23.66 -6.43 -4.01
C ARG A 490 23.15 -7.65 -3.25
N GLU A 491 23.42 -8.85 -3.73
CA GLU A 491 23.08 -10.10 -3.08
C GLU A 491 23.96 -10.37 -1.85
N ASN A 492 25.27 -10.09 -1.96
CA ASN A 492 26.22 -10.13 -0.84
C ASN A 492 25.88 -9.11 0.26
N ASP A 493 25.51 -7.89 -0.12
CA ASP A 493 25.09 -6.85 0.85
C ASP A 493 23.82 -7.24 1.62
N ARG A 494 22.88 -7.94 0.95
CA ARG A 494 21.68 -8.50 1.60
C ARG A 494 22.03 -9.61 2.59
N HIS A 495 23.01 -10.45 2.27
CA HIS A 495 23.48 -11.52 3.15
C HIS A 495 24.25 -10.97 4.36
N HIS A 496 25.00 -9.88 4.20
CA HIS A 496 25.68 -9.24 5.32
C HIS A 496 24.72 -8.44 6.23
N GLY A 497 23.64 -7.87 5.69
CA GLY A 497 22.58 -7.24 6.48
C GLY A 497 21.78 -8.21 7.38
N SER A 498 21.66 -9.48 6.98
CA SER A 498 20.98 -10.50 7.79
C SER A 498 21.84 -11.09 8.92
N VAL A 499 23.17 -11.01 8.81
CA VAL A 499 24.10 -11.56 9.83
C VAL A 499 24.34 -10.58 10.99
N SER A 500 24.07 -9.29 10.82
CA SER A 500 24.23 -8.28 11.89
C SER A 500 23.11 -8.24 12.96
N HIS A 501 22.23 -9.26 13.02
CA HIS A 501 21.18 -9.35 14.06
C HIS A 501 21.20 -10.62 14.91
N THR A 502 22.29 -11.41 14.87
CA THR A 502 22.47 -12.51 15.82
C THR A 502 23.12 -12.01 17.11
N GLN A 503 22.39 -12.17 18.21
CA GLN A 503 22.69 -11.76 19.58
C GLN A 503 24.12 -12.06 20.05
N THR A 504 24.74 -11.07 20.69
CA THR A 504 25.84 -11.27 21.63
C THR A 504 25.38 -12.13 22.81
N PRO A 505 26.12 -13.20 23.19
CA PRO A 505 25.80 -13.94 24.40
C PRO A 505 26.26 -13.13 25.61
N ARG A 506 25.34 -12.84 26.54
CA ARG A 506 25.67 -12.31 27.86
C ARG A 506 26.33 -13.41 28.69
N MET A 507 27.55 -13.15 29.15
CA MET A 507 28.11 -13.71 30.38
C MET A 507 27.52 -13.02 31.59
#